data_AF-Q4G6F1-F1
#
_entry.id   AF-Q4G6F1-F1
#
_cell.length_a   1.000
_cell.length_b   1.000
_cell.length_c   1.000
_cell.angle_alpha   90.00
_cell.angle_beta   90.00
_cell.angle_gamma   90.00
#
_symmetry.space_group_name_H-M   'P 1'
#
loop_
_entity.id
_entity.type
_entity.pdbx_description
1 polymer ?
#
loop_
_entity_poly.entity_id
_entity_poly.type
_entity_poly.pdbx_seq_one_letter_code
_entity_poly.pdbx_strand_id
1 'polypeptide(L)'
;MFQDGAEAWCSGLQDMADPVVEETLFFHERVMFLLVIIIPVVLWLIGEALKNKFYDRFLVDGTFWEIIWAIIPAVILVLIALPSLKLLYLMDEVVSPALTIKAVGHQWYWSYEYSDYEGETLGFDSYMLPTSDLTPGENRLLEVDNKLILPILTHIRLLVTGADVLHSFAVPSLGLKIDAVPGRLNQTGVFIKRPGYFFGQCSEICGANHSFMPIVIKGVWVEEYLHYLKCIINT
;
A
#
# COMPACT_ATOMS: atom_id res chain seq x y z
N MET A 1 9.72 -17.68 -5.33
CA MET A 1 8.64 -17.44 -4.35
C MET A 1 8.47 -15.93 -4.32
N PHE A 2 7.24 -15.41 -4.41
CA PHE A 2 7.03 -13.96 -4.40
C PHE A 2 7.23 -13.41 -2.99
N GLN A 3 7.80 -12.22 -2.88
CA GLN A 3 8.03 -11.49 -1.62
C GLN A 3 6.76 -10.75 -1.20
N ASP A 4 5.70 -11.51 -0.87
CA ASP A 4 4.38 -10.96 -0.52
C ASP A 4 4.33 -10.35 0.90
N GLY A 5 5.39 -10.58 1.69
CA GLY A 5 5.69 -9.93 2.97
C GLY A 5 7.11 -9.36 2.98
N ALA A 6 7.42 -8.55 3.99
CA ALA A 6 8.75 -7.93 4.10
C ALA A 6 9.83 -8.98 4.43
N GLU A 7 10.93 -8.97 3.68
CA GLU A 7 12.07 -9.86 3.90
C GLU A 7 13.23 -9.19 4.63
N ALA A 8 14.04 -9.99 5.31
CA ALA A 8 15.21 -9.50 6.02
C ALA A 8 16.20 -8.83 5.05
N TRP A 9 16.69 -7.64 5.41
CA TRP A 9 17.64 -6.85 4.60
C TRP A 9 17.12 -6.39 3.24
N CYS A 10 15.79 -6.41 3.03
CA CYS A 10 15.20 -5.84 1.83
C CYS A 10 15.30 -4.30 1.85
N SER A 11 15.74 -3.72 0.74
CA SER A 11 15.84 -2.27 0.52
C SER A 11 14.80 -1.72 -0.47
N GLY A 12 14.06 -2.60 -1.13
CA GLY A 12 13.04 -2.26 -2.11
C GLY A 12 11.62 -2.38 -1.58
N LEU A 13 10.66 -2.18 -2.48
CA LEU A 13 9.24 -2.48 -2.22
C LEU A 13 9.01 -3.99 -2.28
N GLN A 14 7.93 -4.46 -1.64
CA GLN A 14 7.45 -5.84 -1.76
C GLN A 14 7.00 -6.15 -3.20
N ASP A 15 6.88 -7.43 -3.53
CA ASP A 15 6.43 -7.85 -4.85
C ASP A 15 4.95 -7.50 -5.05
N MET A 16 4.64 -6.63 -6.02
CA MET A 16 3.26 -6.18 -6.26
C MET A 16 2.37 -7.30 -6.80
N ALA A 17 1.22 -7.52 -6.17
CA ALA A 17 0.24 -8.55 -6.50
C ALA A 17 -1.04 -8.00 -7.17
N ASP A 18 -1.09 -6.69 -7.44
CA ASP A 18 -2.14 -6.03 -8.21
C ASP A 18 -1.50 -5.38 -9.47
N PRO A 19 -2.12 -5.49 -10.65
CA PRO A 19 -1.57 -4.95 -11.90
C PRO A 19 -1.49 -3.42 -11.94
N VAL A 20 -2.46 -2.71 -11.36
CA VAL A 20 -2.40 -1.24 -11.29
C VAL A 20 -1.33 -0.81 -10.30
N VAL A 21 -1.20 -1.55 -9.20
CA VAL A 21 -0.16 -1.28 -8.20
C VAL A 21 1.24 -1.57 -8.75
N GLU A 22 1.41 -2.53 -9.64
CA GLU A 22 2.69 -2.74 -10.33
C GLU A 22 3.17 -1.50 -11.11
N GLU A 23 2.26 -0.71 -11.67
CA GLU A 23 2.60 0.58 -12.29
C GLU A 23 3.14 1.60 -11.27
N THR A 24 2.79 1.49 -9.97
CA THR A 24 3.37 2.31 -8.90
C THR A 24 4.86 2.00 -8.70
N LEU A 25 5.25 0.72 -8.83
CA LEU A 25 6.66 0.31 -8.80
C LEU A 25 7.41 0.89 -10.01
N PHE A 26 6.87 0.78 -11.22
CA PHE A 26 7.50 1.39 -12.41
C PHE A 26 7.58 2.92 -12.32
N PHE A 27 6.58 3.57 -11.74
CA PHE A 27 6.60 5.01 -11.50
C PHE A 27 7.69 5.39 -10.48
N HIS A 28 7.78 4.64 -9.36
CA HIS A 28 8.84 4.79 -8.36
C HIS A 28 10.23 4.68 -9.00
N GLU A 29 10.50 3.64 -9.80
CA GLU A 29 11.78 3.44 -10.47
C GLU A 29 12.13 4.60 -11.42
N ARG A 30 11.16 5.16 -12.14
CA ARG A 30 11.39 6.35 -13.00
C ARG A 30 11.76 7.58 -12.18
N VAL A 31 11.10 7.81 -11.05
CA VAL A 31 11.43 8.95 -10.17
C VAL A 31 12.81 8.75 -9.53
N MET A 32 13.11 7.55 -9.04
CA MET A 32 14.40 7.22 -8.46
C MET A 32 15.55 7.37 -9.46
N PHE A 33 15.35 6.95 -10.72
CA PHE A 33 16.32 7.18 -11.79
C PHE A 33 16.67 8.68 -11.96
N LEU A 34 15.67 9.56 -11.93
CA LEU A 34 15.89 11.01 -12.02
C LEU A 34 16.66 11.53 -10.79
N LEU A 35 16.31 11.08 -9.58
CA LEU A 35 16.99 11.50 -8.35
C LEU A 35 18.45 11.04 -8.30
N VAL A 36 18.75 9.83 -8.78
CA VAL A 36 20.12 9.31 -8.89
C VAL A 36 20.98 10.13 -9.86
N ILE A 37 20.39 10.85 -10.80
CA ILE A 37 21.12 11.80 -11.67
C ILE A 37 21.27 13.16 -11.00
N ILE A 38 20.18 13.70 -10.44
CA ILE A 38 20.15 15.06 -9.89
C ILE A 38 21.06 15.17 -8.65
N ILE A 39 20.98 14.22 -7.72
CA ILE A 39 21.68 14.30 -6.43
C ILE A 39 23.21 14.34 -6.64
N PRO A 40 23.86 13.43 -7.40
CA PRO A 40 25.30 13.52 -7.64
C PRO A 40 25.74 14.78 -8.36
N VAL A 41 24.94 15.31 -9.31
CA VAL A 41 25.24 16.58 -9.99
C VAL A 41 25.26 17.73 -8.99
N VAL A 42 24.25 17.83 -8.13
CA VAL A 42 24.20 18.87 -7.09
C VAL A 42 25.36 18.71 -6.10
N LEU A 43 25.64 17.49 -5.64
CA LEU A 43 26.77 17.22 -4.74
C LEU A 43 28.11 17.55 -5.38
N TRP A 44 28.28 17.29 -6.67
CA TRP A 44 29.48 17.66 -7.43
C TRP A 44 29.63 19.19 -7.52
N LEU A 45 28.56 19.92 -7.86
CA LEU A 45 28.57 21.39 -7.91
C LEU A 45 28.94 22.00 -6.56
N ILE A 46 28.36 21.50 -5.47
CA ILE A 46 28.71 21.92 -4.10
C ILE A 46 30.19 21.60 -3.81
N GLY A 47 30.64 20.39 -4.16
CA GLY A 47 32.03 19.97 -3.97
C GLY A 47 33.03 20.87 -4.70
N GLU A 48 32.75 21.27 -5.94
CA GLU A 48 33.59 22.19 -6.69
C GLU A 48 33.54 23.62 -6.15
N ALA A 49 32.36 24.09 -5.74
CA ALA A 49 32.20 25.41 -5.11
C ALA A 49 33.03 25.53 -3.82
N LEU A 50 33.07 24.47 -3.00
CA LEU A 50 33.87 24.44 -1.76
C LEU A 50 35.38 24.38 -2.01
N LYS A 51 35.82 23.77 -3.13
CA LYS A 51 37.24 23.72 -3.52
C LYS A 51 37.72 25.01 -4.19
N ASN A 52 36.81 25.79 -4.76
CA ASN A 52 37.16 26.95 -5.56
C ASN A 52 37.80 28.03 -4.67
N LYS A 53 39.02 28.44 -5.04
CA LYS A 53 39.77 29.49 -4.35
C LYS A 53 39.56 30.87 -4.96
N PHE A 54 39.03 30.93 -6.18
CA PHE A 54 38.76 32.19 -6.88
C PHE A 54 37.36 32.67 -6.51
N TYR A 55 37.26 33.94 -6.14
CA TYR A 55 35.98 34.58 -5.82
C TYR A 55 35.81 35.84 -6.68
N ASP A 56 34.60 36.02 -7.20
CA ASP A 56 34.19 37.26 -7.88
C ASP A 56 33.13 37.96 -7.03
N ARG A 57 33.47 39.15 -6.52
CA ARG A 57 32.59 39.96 -5.66
C ARG A 57 31.63 40.84 -6.45
N PHE A 58 31.86 41.00 -7.76
CA PHE A 58 31.09 41.89 -8.61
C PHE A 58 30.08 41.13 -9.48
N LEU A 59 30.04 39.80 -9.37
CA LEU A 59 29.00 38.96 -9.98
C LEU A 59 27.67 39.15 -9.25
N VAL A 60 26.92 40.18 -9.65
CA VAL A 60 25.63 40.55 -9.05
C VAL A 60 24.44 40.12 -9.93
N ASP A 61 24.64 39.97 -11.25
CA ASP A 61 23.60 39.52 -12.18
C ASP A 61 23.94 38.14 -12.76
N GLY A 62 22.92 37.29 -12.81
CA GLY A 62 22.96 35.92 -13.31
C GLY A 62 21.70 35.53 -14.06
N THR A 63 20.92 36.49 -14.58
CA THR A 63 19.58 36.28 -15.16
C THR A 63 19.53 35.10 -16.16
N PHE A 64 20.57 34.94 -16.98
CA PHE A 64 20.64 33.81 -17.92
C PHE A 64 20.66 32.44 -17.22
N TRP A 65 21.46 32.29 -16.16
CA TRP A 65 21.53 31.06 -15.38
C TRP A 65 20.26 30.83 -14.55
N GLU A 66 19.67 31.91 -14.03
CA GLU A 66 18.37 31.90 -13.36
C GLU A 66 17.28 31.28 -14.23
N ILE A 67 17.20 31.70 -15.50
CA ILE A 67 16.25 31.15 -16.46
C ILE A 67 16.49 29.65 -16.68
N ILE A 68 17.75 29.24 -16.84
CA ILE A 68 18.10 27.83 -17.07
C ILE A 68 17.69 26.94 -15.90
N TRP A 69 18.10 27.28 -14.67
CA TRP A 69 17.79 26.46 -13.51
C TRP A 69 16.33 26.57 -13.06
N ALA A 70 15.55 27.52 -13.58
CA ALA A 70 14.10 27.55 -13.39
C ALA A 70 13.37 26.64 -14.39
N ILE A 71 13.75 26.70 -15.68
CA ILE A 71 13.09 25.93 -16.75
C ILE A 71 13.39 24.44 -16.63
N ILE A 72 14.63 24.05 -16.35
CA ILE A 72 15.03 22.62 -16.31
C ILE A 72 14.21 21.84 -15.24
N PRO A 73 14.16 22.25 -13.96
CA PRO A 73 13.33 21.58 -12.97
C PRO A 73 11.84 21.62 -13.30
N ALA A 74 11.33 22.71 -13.87
CA ALA A 74 9.93 22.79 -14.28
C ALA A 74 9.57 21.70 -15.32
N VAL A 75 10.42 21.50 -16.32
CA VAL A 75 10.23 20.42 -17.32
C VAL A 75 10.32 19.04 -16.67
N ILE A 76 11.28 18.81 -15.77
CA ILE A 76 11.41 17.55 -15.03
C ILE A 76 10.15 17.25 -14.22
N LEU A 77 9.60 18.26 -13.53
CA LEU A 77 8.36 18.11 -12.76
C LEU A 77 7.17 17.75 -13.64
N VAL A 78 7.04 18.35 -14.83
CA VAL A 78 5.97 17.98 -15.78
C VAL A 78 6.12 16.51 -16.24
N LEU A 79 7.34 16.05 -16.52
CA LEU A 79 7.60 14.67 -16.91
C LEU A 79 7.27 13.66 -15.80
N ILE A 80 7.42 14.04 -14.53
CA ILE A 80 7.01 13.22 -13.38
C ILE A 80 5.49 13.28 -13.18
N ALA A 81 4.89 14.47 -13.31
CA ALA A 81 3.48 14.71 -13.01
C ALA A 81 2.54 13.96 -13.97
N LEU A 82 2.85 13.92 -15.28
CA LEU A 82 1.98 13.27 -16.27
C LEU A 82 1.73 11.76 -16.00
N PRO A 83 2.76 10.91 -15.82
CA PRO A 83 2.53 9.51 -15.47
C PRO A 83 1.92 9.34 -14.07
N SER A 84 2.27 10.21 -13.12
CA SER A 84 1.69 10.20 -11.77
C SER A 84 0.17 10.41 -11.79
N LEU A 85 -0.30 11.44 -12.53
CA LEU A 85 -1.72 11.72 -12.67
C LEU A 85 -2.45 10.59 -13.39
N LYS A 86 -1.88 10.04 -14.46
CA LYS A 86 -2.47 8.88 -15.15
C LYS A 86 -2.67 7.71 -14.18
N LEU A 87 -1.66 7.40 -13.37
CA LEU A 87 -1.73 6.32 -12.39
C LEU A 87 -2.76 6.59 -11.29
N LEU A 88 -2.84 7.83 -10.79
CA LEU A 88 -3.85 8.25 -9.81
C LEU A 88 -5.27 7.94 -10.30
N TYR A 89 -5.58 8.28 -11.56
CA TYR A 89 -6.91 8.01 -12.13
C TYR A 89 -7.18 6.51 -12.32
N LEU A 90 -6.17 5.71 -12.66
CA LEU A 90 -6.32 4.26 -12.79
C LEU A 90 -6.58 3.58 -11.44
N MET A 91 -5.97 4.09 -10.35
CA MET A 91 -6.14 3.54 -9.00
C MET A 91 -7.52 3.88 -8.39
N ASP A 92 -8.09 5.03 -8.75
CA ASP A 92 -9.40 5.47 -8.22
C ASP A 92 -10.59 4.77 -8.92
N GLU A 93 -10.37 4.16 -10.09
CA GLU A 93 -11.43 3.53 -10.87
C GLU A 93 -11.88 2.18 -10.29
N VAL A 94 -13.04 2.15 -9.63
CA VAL A 94 -13.68 0.91 -9.16
C VAL A 94 -14.64 0.37 -10.23
N VAL A 95 -14.11 -0.41 -11.17
CA VAL A 95 -14.89 -0.98 -12.29
C VAL A 95 -15.72 -2.17 -11.81
N SER A 96 -17.05 -2.02 -11.81
CA SER A 96 -18.06 -3.08 -11.63
C SER A 96 -17.61 -4.26 -10.74
N PRO A 97 -17.44 -4.04 -9.43
CA PRO A 97 -16.89 -5.06 -8.55
C PRO A 97 -17.84 -6.25 -8.44
N ALA A 98 -17.29 -7.46 -8.46
CA ALA A 98 -18.04 -8.70 -8.32
C ALA A 98 -18.31 -9.08 -6.86
N LEU A 99 -17.60 -8.44 -5.93
CA LEU A 99 -17.67 -8.69 -4.49
C LEU A 99 -17.37 -7.40 -3.73
N THR A 100 -18.09 -7.16 -2.65
CA THR A 100 -17.89 -6.08 -1.69
C THR A 100 -17.62 -6.66 -0.32
N ILE A 101 -16.56 -6.16 0.32
CA ILE A 101 -16.16 -6.55 1.68
C ILE A 101 -15.97 -5.29 2.49
N LYS A 102 -16.44 -5.30 3.73
CA LYS A 102 -16.17 -4.24 4.68
C LYS A 102 -15.08 -4.67 5.65
N ALA A 103 -14.07 -3.83 5.85
CA ALA A 103 -13.09 -3.95 6.91
C ALA A 103 -13.31 -2.82 7.92
N VAL A 104 -13.50 -3.18 9.19
CA VAL A 104 -13.74 -2.23 10.28
C VAL A 104 -12.60 -2.32 11.28
N GLY A 105 -11.95 -1.19 11.54
CA GLY A 105 -10.88 -1.08 12.54
C GLY A 105 -11.43 -0.86 13.95
N HIS A 106 -10.94 -1.64 14.91
CA HIS A 106 -11.25 -1.54 16.34
C HIS A 106 -9.95 -1.52 17.15
N GLN A 107 -9.99 -1.04 18.39
CA GLN A 107 -8.91 -1.18 19.37
C GLN A 107 -8.91 -2.60 19.97
N TRP A 108 -8.01 -3.52 19.61
CA TRP A 108 -6.93 -3.48 18.61
C TRP A 108 -6.99 -4.73 17.74
N TYR A 109 -7.95 -4.75 16.82
CA TYR A 109 -8.22 -5.86 15.90
C TYR A 109 -8.99 -5.35 14.68
N TRP A 110 -9.14 -6.20 13.66
CA TRP A 110 -9.96 -5.92 12.48
C TRP A 110 -11.17 -6.84 12.46
N SER A 111 -12.34 -6.32 12.11
CA SER A 111 -13.49 -7.16 11.76
C SER A 111 -13.80 -7.05 10.27
N TYR A 112 -14.19 -8.17 9.67
CA TYR A 112 -14.52 -8.25 8.25
C TYR A 112 -15.96 -8.67 8.06
N GLU A 113 -16.67 -8.03 7.12
CA GLU A 113 -18.06 -8.34 6.79
C GLU A 113 -18.19 -8.63 5.29
N TYR A 114 -18.80 -9.76 4.96
CA TYR A 114 -19.20 -10.16 3.62
C TYR A 114 -20.72 -9.98 3.51
N SER A 115 -21.16 -8.91 2.85
CA SER A 115 -22.57 -8.50 2.80
C SER A 115 -23.29 -8.83 1.49
N ASP A 116 -22.58 -9.33 0.49
CA ASP A 116 -23.13 -9.50 -0.88
C ASP A 116 -23.91 -10.81 -1.07
N TYR A 117 -23.94 -11.69 -0.07
CA TYR A 117 -24.63 -12.98 -0.15
C TYR A 117 -26.05 -12.86 0.38
N GLU A 118 -26.99 -13.57 -0.26
CA GLU A 118 -28.37 -13.64 0.20
C GLU A 118 -28.43 -14.34 1.57
N GLY A 119 -28.96 -13.66 2.59
CA GLY A 119 -29.07 -14.19 3.95
C GLY A 119 -28.53 -13.22 5.01
N GLU A 120 -27.87 -13.77 6.04
CA GLU A 120 -27.19 -12.98 7.07
C GLU A 120 -25.82 -12.49 6.58
N THR A 121 -25.43 -11.30 7.03
CA THR A 121 -24.08 -10.78 6.77
C THR A 121 -23.07 -11.67 7.48
N LEU A 122 -22.13 -12.25 6.73
CA LEU A 122 -21.08 -13.04 7.34
C LEU A 122 -20.02 -12.10 7.91
N GLY A 123 -19.89 -12.08 9.24
CA GLY A 123 -18.92 -11.26 9.95
C GLY A 123 -17.97 -12.10 10.82
N PHE A 124 -16.70 -11.74 10.89
CA PHE A 124 -15.76 -12.29 11.86
C PHE A 124 -14.69 -11.29 12.28
N ASP A 125 -14.12 -11.52 13.45
CA ASP A 125 -13.02 -10.74 14.00
C ASP A 125 -11.67 -11.43 13.71
N SER A 126 -10.63 -10.62 13.54
CA SER A 126 -9.27 -11.02 13.22
C SER A 126 -8.30 -10.39 14.22
N TYR A 127 -7.78 -11.21 15.13
CA TYR A 127 -6.83 -10.85 16.16
C TYR A 127 -5.44 -11.38 15.83
N MET A 128 -4.41 -10.64 16.27
CA MET A 128 -3.03 -11.11 16.20
C MET A 128 -2.85 -12.37 17.04
N LEU A 129 -2.21 -13.40 16.48
CA LEU A 129 -1.81 -14.56 17.27
C LEU A 129 -0.71 -14.16 18.28
N PRO A 130 -0.87 -14.49 19.57
CA PRO A 130 0.19 -14.34 20.56
C PRO A 130 1.43 -15.11 20.13
N THR A 131 2.62 -14.57 20.43
CA THR A 131 3.89 -15.24 20.05
C THR A 131 4.06 -16.63 20.66
N SER A 132 3.38 -16.92 21.78
CA SER A 132 3.35 -18.25 22.40
C SER A 132 2.58 -19.30 21.59
N ASP A 133 1.65 -18.86 20.74
CA ASP A 133 0.68 -19.71 20.05
C ASP A 133 1.11 -19.95 18.59
N LEU A 134 2.21 -19.33 18.16
CA LEU A 134 2.76 -19.49 16.82
C LEU A 134 3.35 -20.88 16.61
N THR A 135 3.10 -21.42 15.42
CA THR A 135 3.73 -22.64 14.96
C THR A 135 5.07 -22.36 14.26
N PRO A 136 6.01 -23.32 14.21
CA PRO A 136 7.29 -23.11 13.54
C PRO A 136 7.11 -22.73 12.06
N GLY A 137 7.63 -21.57 11.68
CA GLY A 137 7.54 -21.02 10.31
C GLY A 137 6.58 -19.85 10.18
N GLU A 138 5.74 -19.58 11.19
CA GLU A 138 4.84 -18.44 11.22
C GLU A 138 5.52 -17.12 11.59
N ASN A 139 4.97 -16.02 11.08
CA ASN A 139 5.55 -14.69 11.25
C ASN A 139 5.10 -14.03 12.57
N ARG A 140 6.05 -13.74 13.45
CA ARG A 140 5.81 -12.98 14.68
C ARG A 140 5.21 -11.61 14.38
N LEU A 141 4.11 -11.29 15.08
CA LEU A 141 3.33 -10.04 14.96
C LEU A 141 2.54 -9.84 13.65
N LEU A 142 2.61 -10.78 12.71
CA LEU A 142 1.90 -10.67 11.43
C LEU A 142 0.80 -11.70 11.28
N GLU A 143 0.92 -12.87 11.91
CA GLU A 143 -0.16 -13.85 11.86
C GLU A 143 -1.39 -13.43 12.66
N VAL A 144 -2.54 -13.88 12.15
CA VAL A 144 -3.87 -13.69 12.75
C VAL A 144 -4.58 -15.03 12.89
N ASP A 145 -5.54 -15.08 13.81
CA ASP A 145 -6.42 -16.23 14.01
C ASP A 145 -7.32 -16.48 12.79
N ASN A 146 -8.01 -15.45 12.30
CA ASN A 146 -8.90 -15.48 11.15
C ASN A 146 -8.38 -14.58 10.04
N LYS A 147 -8.03 -15.20 8.90
CA LYS A 147 -7.48 -14.51 7.72
C LYS A 147 -8.62 -14.04 6.81
N LEU A 148 -8.48 -12.87 6.18
CA LEU A 148 -9.41 -12.42 5.15
C LEU A 148 -9.18 -13.21 3.86
N ILE A 149 -10.13 -14.06 3.46
CA ILE A 149 -10.00 -14.89 2.26
C ILE A 149 -10.68 -14.19 1.09
N LEU A 150 -9.93 -13.99 0.00
CA LEU A 150 -10.39 -13.29 -1.22
C LEU A 150 -10.15 -14.13 -2.48
N PRO A 151 -11.09 -14.14 -3.45
CA PRO A 151 -10.84 -14.76 -4.74
C PRO A 151 -9.84 -13.94 -5.58
N ILE A 152 -8.89 -14.61 -6.21
CA ILE A 152 -7.98 -13.99 -7.17
C ILE A 152 -8.67 -13.72 -8.52
N LEU A 153 -8.04 -12.91 -9.36
CA LEU A 153 -8.51 -12.53 -10.70
C LEU A 153 -9.94 -11.96 -10.73
N THR A 154 -10.34 -11.32 -9.63
CA THR A 154 -11.69 -10.81 -9.41
C THR A 154 -11.60 -9.37 -8.93
N HIS A 155 -12.41 -8.47 -9.48
CA HIS A 155 -12.53 -7.10 -8.98
C HIS A 155 -13.34 -7.08 -7.69
N ILE A 156 -12.70 -6.68 -6.59
CA ILE A 156 -13.30 -6.61 -5.26
C ILE A 156 -13.36 -5.14 -4.85
N ARG A 157 -14.49 -4.70 -4.29
CA ARG A 157 -14.62 -3.42 -3.60
C ARG A 157 -14.35 -3.64 -2.13
N LEU A 158 -13.33 -2.99 -1.60
CA LEU A 158 -13.07 -2.94 -0.17
C LEU A 158 -13.61 -1.63 0.39
N LEU A 159 -14.50 -1.73 1.37
CA LEU A 159 -15.03 -0.63 2.16
C LEU A 159 -14.30 -0.59 3.50
N VAL A 160 -13.76 0.56 3.90
CA VAL A 160 -12.97 0.69 5.11
C VAL A 160 -13.51 1.80 6.01
N THR A 161 -13.69 1.49 7.29
CA THR A 161 -14.18 2.42 8.31
C THR A 161 -13.61 2.07 9.70
N GLY A 162 -13.75 2.97 10.67
CA GLY A 162 -13.36 2.74 12.07
C GLY A 162 -14.59 2.66 12.98
N ALA A 163 -14.54 1.81 14.00
CA ALA A 163 -15.60 1.74 15.01
C ALA A 163 -15.37 2.68 16.20
N ASP A 164 -14.11 3.05 16.47
CA ASP A 164 -13.71 3.81 17.66
C ASP A 164 -12.82 5.02 17.34
N VAL A 165 -11.55 4.81 17.02
CA VAL A 165 -10.54 5.82 16.70
C VAL A 165 -10.11 5.69 15.23
N LEU A 166 -9.18 6.54 14.81
CA LEU A 166 -8.57 6.40 13.50
C LEU A 166 -7.70 5.14 13.45
N HIS A 167 -7.84 4.39 12.37
CA HIS A 167 -6.95 3.30 11.97
C HIS A 167 -6.60 3.49 10.49
N SER A 168 -5.72 2.66 9.94
CA SER A 168 -5.46 2.62 8.50
C SER A 168 -5.26 1.19 8.05
N PHE A 169 -6.11 0.72 7.14
CA PHE A 169 -6.02 -0.60 6.54
C PHE A 169 -4.92 -0.58 5.46
N ALA A 170 -3.79 -1.23 5.71
CA ALA A 170 -2.65 -1.20 4.80
C ALA A 170 -2.09 -2.59 4.53
N VAL A 171 -1.98 -2.95 3.24
CA VAL A 171 -1.40 -4.20 2.73
C VAL A 171 -0.46 -3.83 1.58
N PRO A 172 0.86 -3.65 1.83
CA PRO A 172 1.78 -3.04 0.87
C PRO A 172 1.93 -3.79 -0.45
N SER A 173 2.00 -5.12 -0.44
CA SER A 173 2.09 -5.96 -1.66
C SER A 173 0.84 -5.86 -2.55
N LEU A 174 -0.28 -5.37 -2.03
CA LEU A 174 -1.50 -5.05 -2.78
C LEU A 174 -1.67 -3.53 -3.01
N GLY A 175 -0.68 -2.71 -2.65
CA GLY A 175 -0.75 -1.25 -2.80
C GLY A 175 -1.87 -0.59 -2.00
N LEU A 176 -2.43 -1.29 -1.01
CA LEU A 176 -3.55 -0.80 -0.23
C LEU A 176 -3.01 0.01 0.94
N LYS A 177 -3.51 1.24 1.07
CA LYS A 177 -3.42 2.04 2.29
C LYS A 177 -4.61 2.99 2.31
N ILE A 178 -5.56 2.73 3.21
CA ILE A 178 -6.80 3.50 3.30
C ILE A 178 -7.20 3.69 4.75
N ASP A 179 -7.46 4.94 5.13
CA ASP A 179 -7.79 5.27 6.51
C ASP A 179 -9.18 4.74 6.87
N ALA A 180 -9.26 4.09 8.03
CA ALA A 180 -10.48 3.69 8.70
C ALA A 180 -10.89 4.82 9.64
N VAL A 181 -11.81 5.66 9.18
CA VAL A 181 -12.26 6.86 9.90
C VAL A 181 -13.66 6.62 10.48
N PRO A 182 -13.87 6.74 11.80
CA PRO A 182 -15.20 6.62 12.39
C PRO A 182 -16.19 7.60 11.77
N GLY A 183 -17.35 7.08 11.36
CA GLY A 183 -18.41 7.87 10.70
C GLY A 183 -18.17 8.15 9.21
N ARG A 184 -17.11 7.61 8.59
CA ARG A 184 -16.87 7.68 7.15
C ARG A 184 -16.59 6.30 6.58
N LEU A 185 -17.21 6.00 5.44
CA LEU A 185 -16.98 4.77 4.70
C LEU A 185 -16.13 5.07 3.48
N ASN A 186 -14.84 4.77 3.57
CA ASN A 186 -13.92 4.89 2.44
C ASN A 186 -14.02 3.65 1.56
N GLN A 187 -13.72 3.78 0.27
CA GLN A 187 -13.75 2.67 -0.68
C GLN A 187 -12.46 2.62 -1.50
N THR A 188 -12.04 1.41 -1.87
CA THR A 188 -10.97 1.17 -2.85
C THR A 188 -11.26 -0.11 -3.63
N GLY A 189 -10.77 -0.18 -4.86
CA GLY A 189 -10.71 -1.42 -5.63
C GLY A 189 -9.55 -2.30 -5.15
N VAL A 190 -9.71 -3.61 -5.26
CA VAL A 190 -8.66 -4.61 -5.01
C VAL A 190 -8.73 -5.64 -6.14
N PHE A 191 -7.60 -5.94 -6.77
CA PHE A 191 -7.47 -7.03 -7.73
C PHE A 191 -6.21 -7.86 -7.46
N ILE A 192 -6.38 -9.10 -7.03
CA ILE A 192 -5.25 -9.99 -6.74
C ILE A 192 -4.92 -10.83 -7.98
N LYS A 193 -3.72 -10.67 -8.55
CA LYS A 193 -3.30 -11.36 -9.78
C LYS A 193 -2.78 -12.79 -9.58
N ARG A 194 -2.46 -13.17 -8.35
CA ARG A 194 -1.85 -14.48 -8.01
C ARG A 194 -2.30 -14.99 -6.63
N PRO A 195 -2.36 -16.31 -6.41
CA PRO A 195 -2.63 -16.86 -5.07
C PRO A 195 -1.44 -16.59 -4.14
N GLY A 196 -1.71 -16.42 -2.85
CA GLY A 196 -0.67 -16.10 -1.86
C GLY A 196 -1.23 -15.61 -0.52
N TYR A 197 -0.31 -15.28 0.39
CA TYR A 197 -0.60 -14.62 1.66
C TYR A 197 0.00 -13.22 1.62
N PHE A 198 -0.84 -12.19 1.72
CA PHE A 198 -0.44 -10.79 1.68
C PHE A 198 -0.58 -10.20 3.07
N PHE A 199 0.53 -9.70 3.61
CA PHE A 199 0.59 -9.23 4.99
C PHE A 199 0.53 -7.71 5.05
N GLY A 200 -0.11 -7.21 6.10
CA GLY A 200 -0.32 -5.80 6.35
C GLY A 200 -0.33 -5.48 7.83
N GLN A 201 -0.28 -4.19 8.16
CA GLN A 201 -0.37 -3.69 9.53
C GLN A 201 -1.14 -2.37 9.56
N CYS A 202 -1.73 -2.05 10.70
CA CYS A 202 -2.33 -0.73 10.91
C CYS A 202 -1.28 0.36 10.70
N SER A 203 -1.59 1.34 9.85
CA SER A 203 -0.67 2.43 9.47
C SER A 203 -1.07 3.81 10.02
N GLU A 204 -1.92 3.85 11.04
CA GLU A 204 -2.38 5.06 11.73
C GLU A 204 -2.42 4.84 13.25
N ILE A 205 -1.92 5.79 14.04
CA ILE A 205 -1.73 5.61 15.48
C ILE A 205 -3.07 5.46 16.21
N CYS A 206 -3.32 4.27 16.78
CA CYS A 206 -4.62 3.92 17.37
C CYS A 206 -4.57 3.51 18.86
N GLY A 207 -3.45 3.72 19.54
CA GLY A 207 -3.29 3.50 20.99
C GLY A 207 -2.26 2.43 21.36
N ALA A 208 -2.44 1.82 22.53
CA ALA A 208 -1.41 1.00 23.19
C ALA A 208 -0.94 -0.20 22.34
N ASN A 209 -1.85 -0.89 21.66
CA ASN A 209 -1.54 -2.06 20.84
C ASN A 209 -1.56 -1.75 19.34
N HIS A 210 -1.26 -0.50 18.95
CA HIS A 210 -1.19 -0.09 17.55
C HIS A 210 -0.31 -1.02 16.67
N SER A 211 0.82 -1.49 17.21
CA SER A 211 1.73 -2.41 16.51
C SER A 211 1.26 -3.86 16.45
N PHE A 212 0.12 -4.22 17.06
CA PHE A 212 -0.32 -5.59 17.30
C PHE A 212 -1.71 -5.89 16.71
N MET A 213 -2.06 -5.21 15.62
CA MET A 213 -3.29 -5.45 14.86
C MET A 213 -2.98 -5.63 13.36
N PRO A 214 -2.32 -6.74 13.00
CA PRO A 214 -1.94 -7.02 11.62
C PRO A 214 -3.15 -7.38 10.76
N ILE A 215 -2.90 -7.43 9.46
CA ILE A 215 -3.87 -7.78 8.43
C ILE A 215 -3.26 -8.92 7.63
N VAL A 216 -4.02 -10.00 7.41
CA VAL A 216 -3.60 -11.10 6.53
C VAL A 216 -4.70 -11.37 5.52
N ILE A 217 -4.36 -11.20 4.24
CA ILE A 217 -5.21 -11.53 3.11
C ILE A 217 -4.71 -12.81 2.46
N LYS A 218 -5.56 -13.83 2.35
CA LYS A 218 -5.27 -15.05 1.60
C LYS A 218 -5.97 -14.99 0.25
N GLY A 219 -5.19 -14.85 -0.82
CA GLY A 219 -5.69 -14.93 -2.19
C GLY A 219 -5.82 -16.40 -2.62
N VAL A 220 -7.03 -16.82 -2.98
CA VAL A 220 -7.33 -18.21 -3.40
C VAL A 220 -8.07 -18.24 -4.73
N TRP A 221 -8.10 -19.40 -5.39
CA TRP A 221 -8.94 -19.60 -6.58
C TRP A 221 -10.43 -19.54 -6.21
N VAL A 222 -11.27 -19.16 -7.18
CA VAL A 222 -12.71 -18.96 -6.97
C VAL A 222 -13.38 -20.23 -6.42
N GLU A 223 -12.95 -21.42 -6.85
CA GLU A 223 -13.50 -22.69 -6.37
C GLU A 223 -13.22 -22.92 -4.87
N GLU A 224 -12.01 -22.61 -4.40
CA GLU A 224 -11.65 -22.69 -2.97
C GLU A 224 -12.40 -21.63 -2.17
N TYR A 225 -12.53 -20.42 -2.72
CA TYR A 225 -13.30 -19.35 -2.10
C TYR A 225 -14.78 -19.74 -1.91
N LEU A 226 -15.42 -20.30 -2.94
CA LEU A 226 -16.80 -20.77 -2.87
C LEU A 226 -16.96 -21.95 -1.90
N HIS A 227 -15.96 -22.83 -1.79
CA HIS A 227 -15.97 -23.89 -0.79
C HIS A 227 -15.90 -23.33 0.63
N TYR A 228 -14.99 -22.39 0.88
CA TYR A 228 -14.87 -21.68 2.15
C TYR A 228 -16.18 -21.00 2.57
N LEU A 229 -16.84 -20.28 1.66
CA LEU A 229 -18.13 -19.66 1.95
C LEU A 229 -19.20 -20.68 2.34
N LYS A 230 -19.28 -21.82 1.64
CA LYS A 230 -20.22 -22.88 2.00
C LYS A 230 -19.94 -23.48 3.37
N CYS A 231 -18.68 -23.58 3.77
CA CYS A 231 -18.32 -24.10 5.09
C CYS A 231 -18.78 -23.15 6.19
N ILE A 232 -18.64 -21.83 5.99
CA ILE A 232 -19.00 -20.86 7.04
C ILE A 232 -20.50 -20.56 7.05
N ILE A 233 -21.16 -20.53 5.89
CA ILE A 233 -22.61 -20.27 5.83
C ILE A 233 -23.41 -21.47 6.37
N ASN A 234 -22.89 -22.70 6.29
CA ASN A 234 -23.57 -23.91 6.77
C ASN A 234 -23.17 -24.32 8.20
N THR A 235 -22.37 -23.53 8.92
CA THR A 235 -22.11 -23.67 10.36
C THR A 235 -22.98 -22.71 11.14
#